data_AF-A0A350QE40-F1
#
_entry.id   AF-A0A350QE40-F1
#
_cell.length_a   1.000
_cell.length_b   1.000
_cell.length_c   1.000
_cell.angle_alpha   90.00
_cell.angle_beta   90.00
_cell.angle_gamma   90.00
#
_symmetry.space_group_name_H-M   'P 1'
#
loop_
_entity.id
_entity.type
_entity.pdbx_description
1 polymer ?
#
loop_
_entity_poly.entity_id
_entity_poly.type
_entity_poly.pdbx_seq_one_letter_code
_entity_poly.pdbx_strand_id
1 'polypeptide(L)' 'MTSDFVRNIHLATAQQLRDQGADLTVILEHFDSVFLPQEELPEMLDQLGYPQQDLKQFLHGQF' A
#
# COMPACT_ATOMS: atom_id res chain seq x y z
N MET A 1 -7.12 -12.07 9.01
CA MET A 1 -8.11 -11.21 8.33
C MET A 1 -8.27 -9.94 9.12
N THR A 2 -7.75 -8.85 8.56
CA THR A 2 -8.11 -7.51 8.99
C THR A 2 -9.57 -7.27 8.57
N SER A 3 -10.40 -6.73 9.45
CA SER A 3 -11.79 -6.41 9.08
C SER A 3 -11.81 -5.36 7.96
N ASP A 4 -12.78 -5.44 7.03
CA ASP A 4 -12.98 -4.44 5.97
C ASP A 4 -13.00 -2.99 6.51
N PHE A 5 -13.53 -2.81 7.73
CA PHE A 5 -13.53 -1.52 8.39
C PHE A 5 -12.10 -1.00 8.67
N VAL A 6 -11.25 -1.86 9.23
CA VAL A 6 -9.85 -1.52 9.55
C VAL A 6 -9.05 -1.33 8.25
N ARG A 7 -9.31 -2.15 7.23
CA ARG A 7 -8.72 -2.00 5.90
C ARG A 7 -9.01 -0.62 5.31
N ASN A 8 -10.27 -0.18 5.36
CA ASN A 8 -10.68 1.13 4.84
C ASN A 8 -10.02 2.31 5.57
N ILE A 9 -9.77 2.17 6.88
CA ILE A 9 -9.02 3.18 7.65
C ILE A 9 -7.58 3.29 7.13
N HIS A 10 -6.89 2.15 7.00
CA HIS A 10 -5.50 2.16 6.54
C HIS A 10 -5.35 2.63 5.10
N LEU A 11 -6.32 2.31 4.24
CA LEU A 11 -6.39 2.83 2.88
C LEU A 11 -6.56 4.35 2.88
N ALA A 12 -7.46 4.90 3.70
CA ALA A 12 -7.65 6.35 3.80
C ALA A 12 -6.38 7.06 4.30
N THR A 13 -5.67 6.46 5.27
CA THR A 13 -4.36 6.98 5.72
C THR A 13 -3.34 6.95 4.59
N ALA A 14 -3.25 5.86 3.82
CA ALA A 14 -2.34 5.77 2.69
C ALA A 14 -2.68 6.79 1.58
N GLN A 15 -3.97 7.04 1.32
CA GLN A 15 -4.41 8.11 0.41
C GLN A 15 -3.93 9.48 0.89
N GLN A 16 -4.08 9.77 2.18
CA GLN A 16 -3.59 11.04 2.76
C GLN A 16 -2.07 11.19 2.65
N LEU A 17 -1.30 10.11 2.88
CA LEU A 17 0.16 10.12 2.73
C LEU A 17 0.55 10.43 1.28
N ARG A 18 -0.07 9.75 0.31
CA ARG A 18 0.15 9.98 -1.12
C ARG A 18 -0.18 11.43 -1.50
N ASP A 19 -1.31 11.95 -1.03
CA ASP A 19 -1.76 13.32 -1.33
C ASP A 19 -0.86 14.40 -0.68
N GLN A 20 -0.10 14.03 0.36
CA GLN A 20 0.96 14.87 0.95
C GLN A 20 2.29 14.77 0.21
N GLY A 21 2.38 13.94 -0.84
CA GLY A 21 3.59 13.74 -1.64
C GLY A 21 4.51 12.64 -1.10
N ALA A 22 4.03 11.77 -0.22
CA ALA A 22 4.77 10.58 0.18
C ALA A 22 5.01 9.67 -1.03
N ASP A 23 6.21 9.10 -1.12
CA ASP A 23 6.54 8.14 -2.16
C ASP A 23 5.98 6.74 -1.86
N LEU A 24 6.13 5.83 -2.82
CA LEU A 24 5.65 4.45 -2.71
C LEU A 24 6.30 3.72 -1.52
N THR A 25 7.55 4.01 -1.18
CA THR A 25 8.25 3.36 -0.06
C THR A 25 7.55 3.66 1.26
N VAL A 26 7.20 4.93 1.51
CA VAL A 26 6.46 5.33 2.72
C VAL A 26 5.08 4.67 2.79
N ILE A 27 4.39 4.53 1.65
CA ILE A 27 3.10 3.85 1.57
C ILE A 27 3.22 2.36 1.91
N LEU A 28 4.26 1.69 1.41
CA LEU A 28 4.54 0.29 1.71
C LEU A 28 4.90 0.09 3.19
N GLU A 29 5.74 0.96 3.75
CA GLU A 29 6.09 0.95 5.17
C GLU A 29 4.85 1.12 6.07
N HIS A 30 3.90 1.99 5.69
CA HIS A 30 2.63 2.11 6.40
C HIS A 30 1.86 0.78 6.42
N PHE A 31 1.69 0.12 5.27
CA PHE A 31 0.97 -1.15 5.20
C PHE A 31 1.69 -2.29 5.93
N ASP A 32 3.02 -2.33 5.91
CA ASP A 32 3.82 -3.27 6.69
C ASP A 32 3.65 -3.04 8.20
N SER A 33 3.67 -1.77 8.63
CA SER A 33 3.54 -1.40 10.06
C SER A 33 2.20 -1.81 10.68
N VAL A 34 1.16 -1.94 9.87
CA VAL A 34 -0.19 -2.33 10.29
C VAL A 34 -0.48 -3.82 10.03
N PHE A 35 0.55 -4.59 9.67
CA PHE A 35 0.49 -6.01 9.38
C PHE A 35 -0.58 -6.35 8.32
N LEU A 36 -0.70 -5.51 7.28
CA LEU A 36 -1.57 -5.82 6.16
C LEU A 36 -1.08 -7.13 5.49
N PRO A 37 -1.95 -8.10 5.21
CA PRO A 37 -1.56 -9.31 4.50
C PRO A 37 -0.96 -8.99 3.13
N GLN A 38 0.13 -9.67 2.76
CA GLN A 38 0.81 -9.43 1.48
C GLN A 38 -0.10 -9.75 0.28
N GLU A 39 -1.06 -10.67 0.42
CA GLU A 39 -2.06 -10.93 -0.62
C GLU A 39 -3.03 -9.76 -0.85
N GLU A 40 -3.26 -8.89 0.14
CA GLU A 40 -4.19 -7.75 0.05
C GLU A 40 -3.47 -6.48 -0.46
N LEU A 41 -2.16 -6.41 -0.32
CA LEU A 41 -1.34 -5.26 -0.70
C LEU A 41 -1.50 -4.85 -2.18
N PRO A 42 -1.53 -5.77 -3.17
CA PRO A 42 -1.77 -5.40 -4.57
C PRO A 42 -3.13 -4.73 -4.79
N GLU A 43 -4.17 -5.16 -4.07
CA GLU A 43 -5.51 -4.54 -4.15
C GLU A 43 -5.49 -3.13 -3.57
N MET A 44 -4.83 -2.93 -2.43
CA MET A 44 -4.71 -1.61 -1.80
C MET A 44 -3.94 -0.64 -2.69
N LEU A 45 -2.84 -1.09 -3.29
CA LEU A 45 -2.01 -0.25 -4.16
C LEU A 45 -2.73 0.11 -5.47
N ASP A 46 -3.54 -0.80 -6.03
CA ASP A 46 -4.40 -0.53 -7.18
C ASP A 46 -5.43 0.57 -6.85
N GLN A 47 -6.06 0.51 -5.66
CA GLN A 47 -6.98 1.56 -5.19
C GLN A 47 -6.31 2.90 -4.94
N LEU A 48 -5.00 2.92 -4.70
CA LEU A 48 -4.19 4.14 -4.60
C LEU A 48 -3.69 4.64 -5.97
N GLY A 49 -3.96 3.92 -7.06
CA GLY A 49 -3.56 4.29 -8.41
C GLY A 49 -2.11 3.93 -8.74
N TYR A 50 -1.47 3.05 -7.96
CA TYR A 50 -0.15 2.51 -8.31
C TYR A 50 -0.31 1.37 -9.31
N PRO A 51 0.16 1.52 -10.55
CA PRO A 51 0.01 0.47 -11.55
C PRO A 51 0.83 -0.75 -11.13
N GLN A 52 0.26 -1.95 -11.27
CA GLN A 52 0.94 -3.19 -10.86
C GLN A 52 2.24 -3.49 -11.62
N GLN A 53 2.47 -2.83 -12.76
CA GLN A 53 3.76 -2.90 -13.47
C GLN A 53 4.89 -2.23 -12.68
N ASP A 54 4.65 -1.08 -12.06
CA ASP A 54 5.66 -0.37 -11.27
C ASP A 54 5.95 -1.10 -9.96
N LEU A 55 4.94 -1.75 -9.38
CA LEU A 55 5.08 -2.58 -8.18
C LEU A 55 6.00 -3.78 -8.39
N LYS A 56 5.88 -4.47 -9.54
CA LYS A 56 6.77 -5.61 -9.85
C LYS A 56 8.23 -5.17 -9.98
N GLN A 57 8.51 -3.96 -10.44
CA GLN A 57 9.88 -3.45 -10.51
C GLN A 57 10.41 -3.06 -9.13
N PHE A 58 9.58 -2.43 -8.30
CA PHE A 58 9.93 -2.08 -6.92
C PHE A 58 10.19 -3.32 -6.04
N LEU A 59 9.32 -4.33 -6.13
CA LEU A 59 9.43 -5.55 -5.31
C LEU A 59 10.55 -6.49 -5.80
N HIS A 60 10.84 -6.54 -7.11
CA HIS A 60 11.96 -7.35 -7.62
C HIS A 60 13.33 -6.64 -7.53
N GLY A 61 13.36 -5.32 -7.30
CA GLY A 61 14.60 -4.56 -7.11
C GLY A 61 15.23 -4.70 -5.71
N GLN A 62 14.55 -5.35 -4.77
CA GLN A 62 15.05 -5.68 -3.43
C GLN A 62 15.57 -7.13 -3.35
N PHE A 63 16.57 -7.49 -4.15
CA PHE A 63 17.40 -8.70 -3.93
C PHE A 63 18.83 -8.47 -4.40
#